data_AF-A0A075MU78-F1
#
_entry.id   AF-A0A075MU78-F1
#
_cell.length_a   1.000
_cell.length_b   1.000
_cell.length_c   1.000
_cell.angle_alpha   90.00
_cell.angle_beta   90.00
_cell.angle_gamma   90.00
#
_symmetry.space_group_name_H-M   'P 1'
#
loop_
_entity.id
_entity.type
_entity.pdbx_description
1 polymer ?
#
loop_
_entity_poly.entity_id
_entity_poly.type
_entity_poly.pdbx_seq_one_letter_code
_entity_poly.pdbx_strand_id
1 'polypeptide(L)'
;MPITVFSVAKSCRGHVQNWHESLLLASVYCHIVDNDMLKGIKNILGMTNAGTTDSRTPPPATPPSGRTGPTDRFGLAKLNPTKAGGIEWYSKFDNGHVRKLASGIDPDDPWLDLSHGEGKYEINGSGRLTATGHYVRIYVVSPDHKREWDENLEITGVLTRIREFGPAKDSYIQVYCRTNHGIDYDEDKLLNDNRGYGAVFLYDGTWSFEKETAHHLDNGYAPAHNTDKFPLGNVFPKNTPVPFKYVIRNNAANTQTTVELWLGNKDSADGSPWTMVTSFTDTGNNWGVGHDSCSSGVDPAIRLTRSLVLPSCISKKPFLSVYLRNEEGTVAYEKLSIREIDPLP
;
A
#
# COMPACT_ATOMS: atom_id res chain seq x y z
N MET A 1 47.20 44.13 12.31
CA MET A 1 47.09 43.95 10.85
C MET A 1 46.02 42.91 10.58
N PRO A 2 44.84 43.28 10.07
CA PRO A 2 43.80 42.32 9.74
C PRO A 2 44.03 41.80 8.31
N ILE A 3 43.83 40.50 8.11
CA ILE A 3 43.85 39.87 6.79
C ILE A 3 42.46 40.05 6.18
N THR A 4 42.42 40.86 5.13
CA THR A 4 41.29 41.00 4.19
C THR A 4 41.25 39.78 3.29
N VAL A 5 40.10 39.10 3.19
CA VAL A 5 39.84 38.16 2.09
C VAL A 5 38.65 38.69 1.30
N PHE A 6 38.90 38.87 0.00
CA PHE A 6 37.97 39.38 -1.00
C PHE A 6 36.83 38.40 -1.29
N SER A 7 35.66 38.98 -1.56
CA SER A 7 34.49 38.33 -2.14
C SER A 7 34.75 37.85 -3.57
N VAL A 8 34.14 36.74 -3.97
CA VAL A 8 33.69 36.55 -5.35
C VAL A 8 32.24 36.06 -5.32
N ALA A 9 31.32 36.98 -5.54
CA ALA A 9 29.97 36.66 -5.99
C ALA A 9 30.05 36.33 -7.48
N LYS A 10 29.63 35.12 -7.86
CA LYS A 10 29.29 34.79 -9.24
C LYS A 10 27.86 34.25 -9.27
N SER A 11 27.00 35.02 -9.93
CA SER A 11 25.66 34.63 -10.34
C SER A 11 25.77 33.53 -11.40
N CYS A 12 24.99 32.46 -11.26
CA CYS A 12 24.52 31.64 -12.37
C CYS A 12 23.06 31.24 -12.10
N ARG A 13 22.16 31.69 -12.98
CA ARG A 13 20.81 31.13 -13.15
C ARG A 13 20.93 29.76 -13.82
N GLY A 14 20.09 28.82 -13.38
CA GLY A 14 19.60 27.70 -14.18
C GLY A 14 20.47 26.44 -14.17
N HIS A 15 20.06 25.44 -13.39
CA HIS A 15 19.80 24.07 -13.87
C HIS A 15 19.20 23.23 -12.74
N VAL A 16 18.03 22.65 -13.02
CA VAL A 16 17.40 21.56 -12.26
C VAL A 16 18.23 20.32 -12.53
N GLN A 17 18.86 19.74 -11.50
CA GLN A 17 19.44 18.40 -11.58
C GLN A 17 19.66 17.79 -10.18
N ASN A 18 18.92 16.70 -9.95
CA ASN A 18 19.31 15.46 -9.29
C ASN A 18 19.97 15.52 -7.90
N TRP A 19 19.16 15.25 -6.88
CA TRP A 19 19.62 14.72 -5.60
C TRP A 19 19.21 13.25 -5.50
N HIS A 20 20.01 12.36 -6.09
CA HIS A 20 20.00 10.92 -5.83
C HIS A 20 21.44 10.54 -5.45
N GLU A 21 21.74 10.52 -4.14
CA GLU A 21 22.89 9.78 -3.58
C GLU A 21 22.85 9.68 -2.04
N SER A 22 21.67 9.46 -1.44
CA SER A 22 21.56 9.20 0.01
C SER A 22 20.73 7.96 0.39
N LEU A 23 20.23 7.20 -0.59
CA LEU A 23 19.35 6.03 -0.38
C LEU A 23 20.09 4.69 -0.14
N LEU A 24 21.35 4.68 0.29
CA LEU A 24 22.18 3.45 0.24
C LEU A 24 23.03 3.09 1.47
N LEU A 25 22.86 3.70 2.66
CA LEU A 25 23.72 3.38 3.81
C LEU A 25 23.05 3.22 5.19
N ALA A 26 21.71 3.06 5.28
CA ALA A 26 21.02 2.94 6.58
C ALA A 26 20.48 1.53 6.94
N SER A 27 21.02 0.44 6.37
CA SER A 27 20.61 -0.93 6.78
C SER A 27 21.74 -1.96 6.89
N VAL A 28 22.99 -1.51 7.01
CA VAL A 28 24.10 -2.40 7.37
C VAL A 28 24.96 -1.70 8.41
N TYR A 29 24.58 -1.80 9.69
CA TYR A 29 25.48 -1.88 10.85
C TYR A 29 24.62 -2.05 12.11
N CYS A 30 24.22 -3.30 12.40
CA CYS A 30 24.08 -3.70 13.79
C CYS A 30 24.91 -4.97 13.97
N HIS A 31 25.93 -4.83 14.79
CA HIS A 31 26.91 -5.87 15.09
C HIS A 31 26.24 -7.16 15.55
N ILE A 32 26.78 -8.27 15.05
CA ILE A 32 26.78 -9.56 15.72
C ILE A 32 27.23 -9.31 17.16
N VAL A 33 26.30 -9.40 18.12
CA VAL A 33 26.64 -9.67 19.51
C VAL A 33 26.21 -11.10 19.76
N ASP A 34 27.21 -11.92 20.05
CA ASP A 34 27.12 -13.33 20.37
C ASP A 34 25.96 -13.63 21.34
N ASN A 35 25.08 -14.56 20.94
CA ASN A 35 23.97 -15.04 21.75
C ASN A 35 24.41 -15.93 22.94
N ASP A 36 25.71 -16.07 23.19
CA ASP A 36 26.24 -16.91 24.28
C ASP A 36 26.72 -16.12 25.53
N MET A 37 26.64 -14.78 25.54
CA MET A 37 26.95 -13.98 26.75
C MET A 37 25.75 -13.66 27.67
N LEU A 38 24.51 -14.07 27.32
CA LEU A 38 23.32 -13.80 28.15
C LEU A 38 22.76 -15.03 28.91
N LYS A 39 23.44 -16.19 28.83
CA LYS A 39 23.12 -17.36 29.67
C LYS A 39 23.77 -17.32 31.07
N GLY A 40 24.58 -16.30 31.37
CA GLY A 40 25.37 -16.21 32.60
C GLY A 40 24.83 -15.34 33.74
N ILE A 41 23.73 -14.58 33.55
CA ILE A 41 23.26 -13.60 34.57
C ILE A 41 21.76 -13.80 34.87
N LYS A 42 21.37 -15.01 35.28
CA LYS A 42 20.03 -15.27 35.85
C LYS A 42 20.04 -15.89 37.25
N ASN A 43 21.19 -15.97 37.93
CA ASN A 43 21.30 -16.61 39.25
C ASN A 43 21.64 -15.69 40.43
N ILE A 44 21.49 -14.35 40.34
CA ILE A 44 21.93 -13.45 41.45
C ILE A 44 20.82 -12.53 42.02
N LEU A 45 19.58 -12.58 41.57
CA LEU A 45 18.50 -11.83 42.26
C LEU A 45 17.26 -12.71 42.39
N GLY A 46 17.14 -13.35 43.56
CA GLY A 46 15.94 -14.06 43.96
C GLY A 46 14.75 -13.10 43.99
N MET A 47 13.85 -13.25 43.03
CA MET A 47 12.52 -12.65 43.06
C MET A 47 11.50 -13.74 42.73
N THR A 48 10.57 -13.89 43.65
CA THR A 48 9.53 -14.90 43.73
C THR A 48 8.44 -14.69 42.68
N ASN A 49 7.87 -15.81 42.22
CA ASN A 49 6.78 -15.88 41.24
C ASN A 49 5.55 -15.07 41.65
N ALA A 50 5.11 -14.16 40.76
CA ALA A 50 3.76 -13.59 40.75
C ALA A 50 3.03 -14.07 39.49
N GLY A 51 1.73 -14.36 39.64
CA GLY A 51 0.93 -15.23 38.78
C GLY A 51 0.89 -14.85 37.31
N THR A 52 1.03 -15.87 36.46
CA THR A 52 0.74 -15.85 35.03
C THR A 52 -0.77 -15.72 34.82
N THR A 53 -1.25 -14.54 34.43
CA THR A 53 -2.56 -14.42 33.78
C THR A 53 -2.43 -14.95 32.36
N ASP A 54 -3.14 -16.05 32.10
CA ASP A 54 -3.20 -16.79 30.84
C ASP A 54 -3.78 -15.90 29.72
N SER A 55 -2.91 -15.22 28.97
CA SER A 55 -3.28 -14.45 27.77
C SER A 55 -3.40 -15.40 26.58
N ARG A 56 -4.45 -16.23 26.55
CA ARG A 56 -4.82 -16.94 25.32
C ARG A 56 -5.43 -15.94 24.36
N THR A 57 -4.66 -15.59 23.33
CA THR A 57 -5.19 -15.01 22.10
C THR A 57 -6.32 -15.92 21.60
N PRO A 58 -7.52 -15.39 21.32
CA PRO A 58 -8.57 -16.22 20.73
C PRO A 58 -8.08 -16.74 19.37
N PRO A 59 -8.41 -18.00 19.02
CA PRO A 59 -8.04 -18.55 17.73
C PRO A 59 -8.62 -17.69 16.59
N PRO A 60 -7.95 -17.61 15.43
CA PRO A 60 -8.48 -16.90 14.27
C PRO A 60 -9.88 -17.42 13.96
N ALA A 61 -10.84 -16.50 13.79
CA ALA A 61 -12.19 -16.86 13.40
C ALA A 61 -12.15 -17.68 12.10
N THR A 62 -12.75 -18.86 12.11
CA THR A 62 -12.84 -19.73 10.94
C THR A 62 -13.58 -18.97 9.83
N PRO A 63 -13.01 -18.80 8.63
CA PRO A 63 -13.69 -18.11 7.55
C PRO A 63 -14.96 -18.90 7.16
N PRO A 64 -16.08 -18.22 6.87
CA PRO A 64 -17.31 -18.89 6.47
C PRO A 64 -17.10 -19.63 5.14
N SER A 65 -17.30 -20.95 5.18
CA SER A 65 -17.34 -21.83 4.02
C SER A 65 -18.38 -21.36 2.98
N GLY A 66 -17.97 -21.28 1.72
CA GLY A 66 -18.88 -21.39 0.57
C GLY A 66 -19.71 -20.17 0.17
N ARG A 67 -19.22 -18.93 0.29
CA ARG A 67 -19.90 -17.79 -0.37
C ARG A 67 -19.63 -17.80 -1.87
N THR A 68 -20.48 -18.46 -2.66
CA THR A 68 -20.71 -18.06 -4.06
C THR A 68 -21.49 -16.74 -4.04
N GLY A 69 -20.81 -15.66 -3.65
CA GLY A 69 -21.37 -14.32 -3.69
C GLY A 69 -21.62 -13.86 -5.13
N PRO A 70 -22.39 -12.78 -5.34
CA PRO A 70 -22.54 -12.17 -6.66
C PRO A 70 -21.15 -11.89 -7.26
N THR A 71 -20.98 -12.14 -8.56
CA THR A 71 -19.76 -11.79 -9.27
C THR A 71 -19.77 -10.33 -9.68
N ASP A 72 -18.59 -9.74 -9.84
CA ASP A 72 -18.42 -8.44 -10.45
C ASP A 72 -18.54 -8.50 -11.98
N ARG A 73 -18.42 -7.36 -12.67
CA ARG A 73 -18.57 -7.31 -14.14
C ARG A 73 -17.54 -8.14 -14.90
N PHE A 74 -16.42 -8.48 -14.27
CA PHE A 74 -15.35 -9.29 -14.84
C PHE A 74 -15.49 -10.78 -14.52
N GLY A 75 -16.58 -11.17 -13.84
CA GLY A 75 -16.86 -12.54 -13.42
C GLY A 75 -16.14 -12.96 -12.15
N LEU A 76 -15.53 -12.04 -11.40
CA LEU A 76 -14.82 -12.34 -10.17
C LEU A 76 -15.78 -12.29 -8.97
N ALA A 77 -15.78 -13.33 -8.12
CA ALA A 77 -16.65 -13.36 -6.95
C ALA A 77 -16.32 -12.21 -5.98
N LYS A 78 -17.35 -11.54 -5.48
CA LYS A 78 -17.25 -10.49 -4.46
C LYS A 78 -17.11 -11.12 -3.07
N LEU A 79 -16.17 -10.64 -2.23
CA LEU A 79 -16.07 -11.13 -0.83
C LEU A 79 -17.14 -10.47 0.05
N ASN A 80 -17.35 -9.17 -0.19
CA ASN A 80 -18.26 -8.35 0.58
C ASN A 80 -19.34 -7.72 -0.32
N PRO A 81 -20.56 -7.51 0.22
CA PRO A 81 -21.58 -6.74 -0.48
C PRO A 81 -21.08 -5.31 -0.72
N THR A 82 -21.47 -4.73 -1.86
CA THR A 82 -21.28 -3.30 -2.07
C THR A 82 -22.17 -2.54 -1.09
N LYS A 83 -21.63 -1.49 -0.48
CA LYS A 83 -22.36 -0.59 0.41
C LYS A 83 -23.55 0.04 -0.33
N ALA A 84 -24.70 0.13 0.34
CA ALA A 84 -25.86 0.82 -0.23
C ALA A 84 -25.53 2.30 -0.53
N GLY A 85 -25.71 2.72 -1.78
CA GLY A 85 -25.33 4.06 -2.25
C GLY A 85 -23.82 4.29 -2.39
N GLY A 86 -23.01 3.24 -2.23
CA GLY A 86 -21.56 3.28 -2.44
C GLY A 86 -21.17 3.29 -3.92
N ILE A 87 -19.91 3.63 -4.17
CA ILE A 87 -19.32 3.67 -5.52
C ILE A 87 -18.70 2.31 -5.87
N GLU A 88 -18.89 1.91 -7.12
CA GLU A 88 -18.09 0.87 -7.77
C GLU A 88 -17.40 1.48 -8.99
N TRP A 89 -16.07 1.48 -9.00
CA TRP A 89 -15.27 1.77 -10.18
C TRP A 89 -14.75 0.47 -10.79
N TYR A 90 -14.70 0.45 -12.11
CA TYR A 90 -14.17 -0.65 -12.89
C TYR A 90 -13.29 -0.10 -14.00
N SER A 91 -12.10 -0.66 -14.17
CA SER A 91 -11.20 -0.23 -15.25
C SER A 91 -11.86 -0.41 -16.61
N LYS A 92 -11.60 0.52 -17.53
CA LYS A 92 -12.12 0.47 -18.90
C LYS A 92 -11.09 -0.04 -19.91
N PHE A 93 -10.31 -1.04 -19.50
CA PHE A 93 -9.25 -1.61 -20.33
C PHE A 93 -9.79 -2.49 -21.47
N ASP A 94 -11.04 -2.94 -21.36
CA ASP A 94 -11.77 -3.88 -22.24
C ASP A 94 -12.80 -3.19 -23.15
N ASN A 95 -12.61 -1.89 -23.45
CA ASN A 95 -13.56 -1.09 -24.21
C ASN A 95 -13.34 -1.09 -25.74
N GLY A 96 -12.45 -1.93 -26.25
CA GLY A 96 -12.09 -2.03 -27.68
C GLY A 96 -11.14 -0.95 -28.19
N HIS A 97 -10.77 0.04 -27.38
CA HIS A 97 -9.88 1.12 -27.80
C HIS A 97 -8.44 0.87 -27.32
N VAL A 98 -7.49 0.89 -28.24
CA VAL A 98 -6.05 0.81 -27.91
C VAL A 98 -5.54 2.20 -27.58
N ARG A 99 -4.82 2.34 -26.45
CA ARG A 99 -4.29 3.62 -25.96
C ARG A 99 -2.85 3.45 -25.51
N LYS A 100 -2.02 4.47 -25.77
CA LYS A 100 -0.67 4.57 -25.20
C LYS A 100 -0.53 5.91 -24.52
N LEU A 101 -0.09 5.91 -23.26
CA LEU A 101 0.07 7.11 -22.47
C LEU A 101 1.47 7.12 -21.84
N ALA A 102 2.12 8.28 -21.87
CA ALA A 102 3.35 8.52 -21.11
C ALA A 102 3.05 9.26 -19.79
N SER A 103 1.94 9.97 -19.72
CA SER A 103 1.44 10.71 -18.56
C SER A 103 0.03 11.22 -18.89
N GLY A 104 -0.77 11.52 -17.87
CA GLY A 104 -2.08 12.18 -17.99
C GLY A 104 -3.28 11.28 -17.65
N ILE A 105 -4.46 11.85 -17.76
CA ILE A 105 -5.74 11.14 -17.55
C ILE A 105 -6.04 10.25 -18.76
N ASP A 106 -6.54 9.03 -18.53
CA ASP A 106 -7.02 8.18 -19.63
C ASP A 106 -8.23 8.87 -20.30
N PRO A 107 -8.19 9.12 -21.62
CA PRO A 107 -9.30 9.77 -22.33
C PRO A 107 -10.61 8.97 -22.30
N ASP A 108 -10.55 7.66 -22.09
CA ASP A 108 -11.73 6.80 -22.01
C ASP A 108 -12.19 6.57 -20.56
N ASP A 109 -11.33 6.81 -19.57
CA ASP A 109 -11.60 6.63 -18.14
C ASP A 109 -11.14 7.86 -17.33
N PRO A 110 -12.00 8.86 -17.12
CA PRO A 110 -11.61 10.11 -16.49
C PRO A 110 -11.23 9.97 -15.00
N TRP A 111 -11.46 8.79 -14.39
CA TRP A 111 -11.00 8.50 -13.04
C TRP A 111 -9.57 7.97 -13.00
N LEU A 112 -9.06 7.47 -14.12
CA LEU A 112 -7.75 6.85 -14.21
C LEU A 112 -6.69 7.92 -14.50
N ASP A 113 -5.95 8.30 -13.47
CA ASP A 113 -4.89 9.28 -13.53
C ASP A 113 -3.52 8.59 -13.59
N LEU A 114 -2.84 8.74 -14.72
CA LEU A 114 -1.52 8.19 -14.99
C LEU A 114 -0.46 9.30 -15.06
N SER A 115 -0.76 10.49 -14.53
CA SER A 115 0.14 11.65 -14.58
C SER A 115 1.30 11.61 -13.58
N HIS A 116 1.30 10.61 -12.69
CA HIS A 116 2.23 10.48 -11.59
C HIS A 116 3.37 9.49 -11.91
N GLY A 117 4.56 9.77 -11.38
CA GLY A 117 5.76 8.96 -11.61
C GLY A 117 6.28 9.03 -13.06
N GLU A 118 6.96 7.97 -13.50
CA GLU A 118 7.68 7.89 -14.78
C GLU A 118 7.20 6.72 -15.66
N GLY A 119 5.97 6.25 -15.44
CA GLY A 119 5.43 5.09 -16.12
C GLY A 119 5.12 5.33 -17.60
N LYS A 120 5.30 4.28 -18.41
CA LYS A 120 4.76 4.18 -19.77
C LYS A 120 3.65 3.13 -19.77
N TYR A 121 2.50 3.51 -20.30
CA TYR A 121 1.26 2.75 -20.20
C TYR A 121 0.75 2.37 -21.59
N GLU A 122 0.40 1.11 -21.76
CA GLU A 122 -0.26 0.60 -22.96
C GLU A 122 -1.53 -0.15 -22.57
N ILE A 123 -2.67 0.35 -23.03
CA ILE A 123 -3.97 -0.31 -22.85
C ILE A 123 -4.39 -0.90 -24.19
N ASN A 124 -4.65 -2.20 -24.21
CA ASN A 124 -4.85 -2.93 -25.47
C ASN A 124 -6.32 -2.98 -25.94
N GLY A 125 -7.25 -2.35 -25.22
CA GLY A 125 -8.68 -2.38 -25.52
C GLY A 125 -9.37 -3.73 -25.27
N SER A 126 -8.64 -4.79 -24.91
CA SER A 126 -9.18 -6.13 -24.64
C SER A 126 -9.09 -6.55 -23.17
N GLY A 127 -8.81 -5.61 -22.28
CA GLY A 127 -8.87 -5.80 -20.83
C GLY A 127 -7.55 -5.69 -20.08
N ARG A 128 -6.45 -5.36 -20.77
CA ARG A 128 -5.11 -5.28 -20.17
C ARG A 128 -4.50 -3.89 -20.31
N LEU A 129 -4.05 -3.35 -19.18
CA LEU A 129 -3.09 -2.26 -19.09
C LEU A 129 -1.71 -2.86 -18.79
N THR A 130 -0.71 -2.51 -19.59
CA THR A 130 0.70 -2.82 -19.32
C THR A 130 1.41 -1.55 -18.91
N ALA A 131 2.03 -1.53 -17.74
CA ALA A 131 2.80 -0.40 -17.24
C ALA A 131 4.27 -0.78 -17.13
N THR A 132 5.16 0.12 -17.53
CA THR A 132 6.62 -0.08 -17.56
C THR A 132 7.31 1.18 -17.03
N GLY A 133 8.19 1.04 -16.05
CA GLY A 133 8.97 2.18 -15.54
C GLY A 133 9.78 1.83 -14.30
N HIS A 134 10.65 2.76 -13.90
CA HIS A 134 11.34 2.71 -12.61
C HIS A 134 10.36 3.02 -11.48
N TYR A 135 9.54 4.06 -11.65
CA TYR A 135 8.54 4.51 -10.68
C TYR A 135 7.15 4.61 -11.34
N VAL A 136 6.42 3.51 -11.42
CA VAL A 136 5.08 3.49 -12.04
C VAL A 136 4.01 3.87 -11.02
N ARG A 137 3.05 4.72 -11.40
CA ARG A 137 1.91 5.07 -10.54
C ARG A 137 0.60 5.13 -11.34
N ILE A 138 -0.41 4.41 -10.87
CA ILE A 138 -1.73 4.29 -11.49
C ILE A 138 -2.76 4.72 -10.46
N TYR A 139 -3.20 5.96 -10.50
CA TYR A 139 -4.17 6.50 -9.55
C TYR A 139 -5.60 6.34 -10.07
N VAL A 140 -6.51 6.04 -9.14
CA VAL A 140 -7.95 6.09 -9.35
C VAL A 140 -8.55 7.09 -8.39
N VAL A 141 -8.98 8.22 -8.95
CA VAL A 141 -9.44 9.41 -8.24
C VAL A 141 -10.66 9.99 -8.95
N SER A 142 -11.53 10.67 -8.21
CA SER A 142 -12.66 11.35 -8.85
C SER A 142 -12.16 12.47 -9.79
N PRO A 143 -12.74 12.65 -11.01
CA PRO A 143 -12.20 13.57 -12.01
C PRO A 143 -12.16 15.05 -11.59
N ASP A 144 -13.01 15.44 -10.64
CA ASP A 144 -13.05 16.80 -10.10
C ASP A 144 -12.30 16.94 -8.77
N HIS A 145 -11.69 15.85 -8.30
CA HIS A 145 -10.97 15.73 -7.02
C HIS A 145 -11.85 16.14 -5.81
N LYS A 146 -13.19 16.02 -5.91
CA LYS A 146 -14.11 16.37 -4.81
C LYS A 146 -14.66 15.15 -4.10
N ARG A 147 -14.85 14.05 -4.82
CA ARG A 147 -15.33 12.80 -4.23
C ARG A 147 -14.13 11.98 -3.74
N GLU A 148 -13.99 11.89 -2.42
CA GLU A 148 -13.13 10.91 -1.77
C GLU A 148 -13.66 9.49 -1.97
N TRP A 149 -12.89 8.47 -1.66
CA TRP A 149 -13.38 7.12 -1.40
C TRP A 149 -13.97 7.01 0.01
N ASP A 150 -14.84 6.02 0.24
CA ASP A 150 -15.22 5.59 1.58
C ASP A 150 -14.01 5.00 2.32
N GLU A 151 -14.13 4.86 3.64
CA GLU A 151 -13.10 4.22 4.47
C GLU A 151 -13.03 2.71 4.18
N ASN A 152 -14.13 2.09 3.78
CA ASN A 152 -14.23 0.65 3.63
C ASN A 152 -14.21 0.25 2.15
N LEU A 153 -13.18 -0.46 1.71
CA LEU A 153 -12.94 -0.77 0.30
C LEU A 153 -12.65 -2.25 0.08
N GLU A 154 -13.16 -2.80 -1.03
CA GLU A 154 -12.65 -4.01 -1.67
C GLU A 154 -12.01 -3.62 -3.00
N ILE A 155 -10.69 -3.76 -3.10
CA ILE A 155 -9.91 -3.50 -4.31
C ILE A 155 -9.55 -4.85 -4.92
N THR A 156 -9.97 -5.09 -6.15
CA THR A 156 -9.78 -6.37 -6.85
C THR A 156 -8.96 -6.15 -8.12
N GLY A 157 -8.13 -7.13 -8.47
CA GLY A 157 -7.40 -7.09 -9.73
C GLY A 157 -6.71 -8.40 -10.08
N VAL A 158 -6.10 -8.42 -11.25
CA VAL A 158 -5.19 -9.48 -11.69
C VAL A 158 -3.86 -8.84 -12.08
N LEU A 159 -2.79 -9.28 -11.42
CA LEU A 159 -1.43 -8.79 -11.63
C LEU A 159 -0.63 -9.83 -12.40
N THR A 160 0.14 -9.40 -13.40
CA THR A 160 1.13 -10.26 -14.06
C THR A 160 2.47 -9.54 -14.09
N ARG A 161 3.44 -10.05 -13.31
CA ARG A 161 4.85 -9.63 -13.39
C ARG A 161 5.44 -10.09 -14.72
N ILE A 162 5.87 -9.17 -15.58
CA ILE A 162 6.40 -9.50 -16.91
C ILE A 162 7.93 -9.46 -16.91
N ARG A 163 8.52 -8.35 -16.44
CA ARG A 163 9.97 -8.21 -16.32
C ARG A 163 10.35 -7.22 -15.22
N GLU A 164 11.62 -7.24 -14.83
CA GLU A 164 12.22 -6.39 -13.80
C GLU A 164 13.46 -5.73 -14.38
N PHE A 165 13.81 -4.53 -13.92
CA PHE A 165 15.01 -3.80 -14.33
C PHE A 165 16.05 -3.75 -13.20
N GLY A 166 15.59 -3.81 -11.95
CA GLY A 166 16.42 -3.78 -10.75
C GLY A 166 16.47 -5.12 -10.01
N PRO A 167 17.18 -5.16 -8.86
CA PRO A 167 17.21 -6.31 -7.97
C PRO A 167 15.81 -6.64 -7.45
N ALA A 168 15.50 -7.94 -7.31
CA ALA A 168 14.17 -8.39 -6.88
C ALA A 168 13.75 -7.87 -5.50
N LYS A 169 14.72 -7.61 -4.61
CA LYS A 169 14.48 -7.04 -3.27
C LYS A 169 14.00 -5.58 -3.30
N ASP A 170 14.32 -4.86 -4.37
CA ASP A 170 14.00 -3.44 -4.56
C ASP A 170 12.81 -3.28 -5.53
N SER A 171 12.28 -4.40 -6.04
CA SER A 171 11.22 -4.44 -7.05
C SER A 171 9.96 -5.07 -6.48
N TYR A 172 8.84 -4.36 -6.58
CA TYR A 172 7.58 -4.81 -6.00
C TYR A 172 6.38 -4.20 -6.74
N ILE A 173 5.21 -4.77 -6.49
CA ILE A 173 3.91 -4.17 -6.81
C ILE A 173 3.26 -3.78 -5.49
N GLN A 174 2.58 -2.66 -5.42
CA GLN A 174 1.83 -2.24 -4.25
C GLN A 174 0.48 -1.66 -4.65
N VAL A 175 -0.52 -1.89 -3.80
CA VAL A 175 -1.85 -1.29 -3.91
C VAL A 175 -2.09 -0.47 -2.66
N TYR A 176 -2.42 0.81 -2.82
CA TYR A 176 -2.54 1.79 -1.76
C TYR A 176 -3.92 2.41 -1.72
N CYS A 177 -4.37 2.80 -0.52
CA CYS A 177 -5.66 3.46 -0.33
C CYS A 177 -5.66 4.34 0.93
N ARG A 178 -6.77 5.05 1.14
CA ARG A 178 -6.95 6.00 2.25
C ARG A 178 -5.84 7.07 2.27
N THR A 179 -5.57 7.65 1.11
CA THR A 179 -4.52 8.64 0.93
C THR A 179 -4.97 9.75 -0.03
N ASN A 180 -4.34 10.92 0.08
CA ASN A 180 -4.35 12.01 -0.88
C ASN A 180 -2.90 12.28 -1.36
N HIS A 181 -2.16 11.20 -1.62
CA HIS A 181 -0.80 11.26 -2.11
C HIS A 181 -0.75 11.92 -3.50
N GLY A 182 -0.19 13.12 -3.57
CA GLY A 182 0.13 13.82 -4.82
C GLY A 182 -1.05 14.31 -5.67
N ILE A 183 -2.30 14.29 -5.17
CA ILE A 183 -3.49 14.61 -5.99
C ILE A 183 -3.83 16.11 -5.99
N ASP A 184 -4.12 16.69 -4.82
CA ASP A 184 -4.59 18.09 -4.76
C ASP A 184 -3.43 19.09 -4.82
N TYR A 185 -2.24 18.69 -4.36
CA TYR A 185 -1.03 19.49 -4.36
C TYR A 185 0.21 18.58 -4.41
N ASP A 186 1.37 19.23 -4.56
CA ASP A 186 2.70 18.66 -4.35
C ASP A 186 2.77 17.87 -3.03
N GLU A 187 3.29 16.64 -3.08
CA GLU A 187 3.39 15.72 -1.96
C GLU A 187 4.18 16.32 -0.79
N ASP A 188 5.17 17.16 -1.05
CA ASP A 188 5.98 17.81 -0.02
C ASP A 188 5.28 19.00 0.66
N LYS A 189 4.07 19.36 0.21
CA LYS A 189 3.26 20.44 0.80
C LYS A 189 2.10 19.93 1.63
N LEU A 190 1.63 18.71 1.38
CA LEU A 190 0.54 18.08 2.12
C LEU A 190 1.00 16.90 2.96
N LEU A 191 2.03 17.11 3.77
CA LEU A 191 2.69 16.05 4.53
C LEU A 191 1.71 15.15 5.31
N ASN A 192 0.64 15.74 5.84
CA ASN A 192 -0.37 15.03 6.66
C ASN A 192 -1.40 14.22 5.86
N ASP A 193 -1.51 14.49 4.57
CA ASP A 193 -2.56 14.03 3.66
C ASP A 193 -2.11 12.81 2.86
N ASN A 194 -0.80 12.61 2.72
CA ASN A 194 -0.22 11.51 1.94
C ASN A 194 -0.26 10.15 2.65
N ARG A 195 -0.47 10.14 3.97
CA ARG A 195 -0.60 8.92 4.77
C ARG A 195 -1.60 7.95 4.16
N GLY A 196 -1.36 6.65 4.30
CA GLY A 196 -2.31 5.64 3.83
C GLY A 196 -1.93 4.22 4.25
N TYR A 197 -2.64 3.26 3.66
CA TYR A 197 -2.37 1.84 3.84
C TYR A 197 -2.11 1.16 2.50
N GLY A 198 -1.08 0.32 2.47
CA GLY A 198 -0.66 -0.44 1.31
C GLY A 198 -0.62 -1.93 1.56
N ALA A 199 -0.88 -2.72 0.50
CA ALA A 199 -0.47 -4.11 0.39
C ALA A 199 0.66 -4.22 -0.64
N VAL A 200 1.80 -4.75 -0.22
CA VAL A 200 3.04 -4.87 -1.00
C VAL A 200 3.27 -6.32 -1.39
N PHE A 201 3.52 -6.57 -2.67
CA PHE A 201 3.90 -7.84 -3.27
C PHE A 201 5.35 -7.73 -3.75
N LEU A 202 6.30 -8.27 -2.98
CA LEU A 202 7.71 -8.23 -3.31
C LEU A 202 8.05 -9.32 -4.32
N TYR A 203 8.96 -9.05 -5.25
CA TYR A 203 9.30 -10.00 -6.31
C TYR A 203 10.06 -11.24 -5.82
N ASP A 204 10.62 -11.18 -4.61
CA ASP A 204 11.16 -12.33 -3.88
C ASP A 204 10.07 -13.22 -3.25
N GLY A 205 8.79 -12.96 -3.53
CA GLY A 205 7.68 -13.77 -3.04
C GLY A 205 7.37 -13.54 -1.57
N THR A 206 7.88 -12.48 -0.97
CA THR A 206 7.36 -11.99 0.31
C THR A 206 6.26 -10.95 0.09
N TRP A 207 5.55 -10.62 1.16
CA TRP A 207 4.51 -9.60 1.14
C TRP A 207 4.59 -8.75 2.40
N SER A 208 4.03 -7.54 2.35
CA SER A 208 3.86 -6.66 3.51
C SER A 208 2.50 -6.00 3.48
N PHE A 209 1.97 -5.64 4.64
CA PHE A 209 1.19 -4.42 4.70
C PHE A 209 2.10 -3.26 5.06
N GLU A 210 1.85 -2.08 4.51
CA GLU A 210 2.60 -0.87 4.83
C GLU A 210 1.64 0.21 5.29
N LYS A 211 2.02 0.96 6.31
CA LYS A 211 1.36 2.21 6.69
C LYS A 211 2.34 3.34 6.50
N GLU A 212 2.01 4.28 5.63
CA GLU A 212 2.79 5.49 5.47
C GLU A 212 2.38 6.48 6.56
N THR A 213 3.33 6.79 7.43
CA THR A 213 3.20 7.78 8.49
C THR A 213 3.70 9.14 8.03
N ALA A 214 4.69 9.18 7.12
CA ALA A 214 5.26 10.40 6.56
C ALA A 214 6.05 10.14 5.26
N HIS A 215 5.43 10.29 4.08
CA HIS A 215 6.08 10.08 2.76
C HIS A 215 7.51 10.60 2.62
N HIS A 216 7.75 11.80 3.14
CA HIS A 216 8.97 12.59 2.97
C HIS A 216 10.12 12.23 3.93
N LEU A 217 9.94 11.23 4.80
CA LEU A 217 10.91 10.84 5.83
C LEU A 217 11.36 9.40 5.62
N ASP A 218 12.65 9.14 5.88
CA ASP A 218 13.25 7.81 5.72
C ASP A 218 12.56 6.75 6.60
N ASN A 219 12.16 7.11 7.82
CA ASN A 219 11.43 6.24 8.75
C ASN A 219 9.90 6.50 8.73
N GLY A 220 9.39 6.97 7.59
CA GLY A 220 8.00 7.32 7.37
C GLY A 220 7.09 6.19 6.87
N TYR A 221 7.61 4.96 6.79
CA TYR A 221 6.88 3.78 6.33
C TYR A 221 6.98 2.67 7.37
N ALA A 222 5.84 2.30 7.94
CA ALA A 222 5.73 1.27 8.96
C ALA A 222 5.27 -0.05 8.32
N PRO A 223 6.16 -1.03 8.12
CA PRO A 223 5.76 -2.31 7.60
C PRO A 223 5.12 -3.19 8.67
N ALA A 224 4.15 -4.00 8.27
CA ALA A 224 3.53 -5.06 9.05
C ALA A 224 3.64 -6.36 8.24
N HIS A 225 4.71 -7.11 8.52
CA HIS A 225 4.97 -8.40 7.89
C HIS A 225 4.67 -9.53 8.87
N ASN A 226 3.97 -10.56 8.42
CA ASN A 226 4.24 -11.88 9.00
C ASN A 226 5.53 -12.40 8.37
N THR A 227 6.33 -13.14 9.12
CA THR A 227 7.56 -13.76 8.60
C THR A 227 7.28 -14.95 7.68
N ASP A 228 6.02 -15.17 7.30
CA ASP A 228 5.60 -16.36 6.57
C ASP A 228 5.74 -16.12 5.07
N LYS A 229 6.29 -17.11 4.38
CA LYS A 229 6.39 -17.08 2.92
C LYS A 229 4.99 -17.03 2.30
N PHE A 230 4.86 -16.23 1.25
CA PHE A 230 3.63 -16.14 0.48
C PHE A 230 3.27 -17.50 -0.13
N PRO A 231 1.98 -17.86 -0.22
CA PRO A 231 1.56 -19.19 -0.69
C PRO A 231 1.86 -19.43 -2.18
N LEU A 232 2.36 -18.44 -2.91
CA LEU A 232 2.80 -18.57 -4.30
C LEU A 232 4.25 -19.05 -4.46
N GLY A 233 4.98 -19.31 -3.36
CA GLY A 233 6.32 -19.89 -3.36
C GLY A 233 7.43 -18.89 -2.98
N ASN A 234 8.66 -19.19 -3.38
CA ASN A 234 9.86 -18.42 -3.01
C ASN A 234 10.12 -17.17 -3.88
N VAL A 235 9.24 -16.88 -4.85
CA VAL A 235 9.29 -15.69 -5.72
C VAL A 235 7.87 -15.33 -6.14
N PHE A 236 7.61 -14.05 -6.41
CA PHE A 236 6.34 -13.67 -7.04
C PHE A 236 6.33 -14.21 -8.49
N PRO A 237 5.30 -14.99 -8.89
CA PRO A 237 5.29 -15.67 -10.18
C PRO A 237 5.47 -14.72 -11.37
N LYS A 238 6.41 -15.08 -12.26
CA LYS A 238 6.67 -14.33 -13.51
C LYS A 238 5.83 -14.91 -14.66
N ASN A 239 5.24 -14.04 -15.47
CA ASN A 239 4.36 -14.37 -16.59
C ASN A 239 3.14 -15.23 -16.23
N THR A 240 2.73 -15.20 -14.96
CA THR A 240 1.56 -15.92 -14.45
C THR A 240 0.58 -14.89 -13.90
N PRO A 241 -0.68 -14.88 -14.37
CA PRO A 241 -1.71 -14.03 -13.79
C PRO A 241 -2.00 -14.42 -12.34
N VAL A 242 -1.95 -13.44 -11.45
CA VAL A 242 -2.26 -13.59 -10.02
C VAL A 242 -3.46 -12.71 -9.69
N PRO A 243 -4.67 -13.29 -9.56
CA PRO A 243 -5.82 -12.57 -9.04
C PRO A 243 -5.60 -12.25 -7.55
N PHE A 244 -5.95 -11.03 -7.15
CA PHE A 244 -5.87 -10.61 -5.76
C PHE A 244 -7.11 -9.80 -5.35
N LYS A 245 -7.34 -9.72 -4.04
CA LYS A 245 -8.14 -8.68 -3.42
C LYS A 245 -7.40 -8.09 -2.23
N TYR A 246 -7.39 -6.76 -2.16
CA TYR A 246 -6.99 -6.01 -0.99
C TYR A 246 -8.25 -5.40 -0.35
N VAL A 247 -8.57 -5.82 0.87
CA VAL A 247 -9.77 -5.38 1.59
C VAL A 247 -9.34 -4.55 2.78
N ILE A 248 -9.94 -3.39 2.95
CA ILE A 248 -9.75 -2.54 4.13
C ILE A 248 -11.11 -2.18 4.73
N ARG A 249 -11.27 -2.39 6.03
CA ARG A 249 -12.53 -2.12 6.73
C ARG A 249 -12.28 -1.61 8.14
N ASN A 250 -13.10 -0.66 8.56
CA ASN A 250 -13.29 -0.35 9.97
C ASN A 250 -14.23 -1.38 10.60
N ASN A 251 -14.07 -1.62 11.89
CA ASN A 251 -15.16 -2.23 12.67
C ASN A 251 -16.33 -1.25 12.85
N ALA A 252 -17.51 -1.75 13.21
CA ALA A 252 -18.71 -0.92 13.36
C ALA A 252 -18.54 0.25 14.35
N ALA A 253 -17.71 0.07 15.38
CA ALA A 253 -17.39 1.11 16.37
C ALA A 253 -16.35 2.14 15.88
N ASN A 254 -15.75 1.93 14.70
CA ASN A 254 -14.66 2.73 14.14
C ASN A 254 -13.44 2.88 15.08
N THR A 255 -13.20 1.86 15.90
CA THR A 255 -12.08 1.80 16.85
C THR A 255 -10.88 1.03 16.31
N GLN A 256 -11.08 0.25 15.25
CA GLN A 256 -10.05 -0.57 14.61
C GLN A 256 -10.22 -0.52 13.09
N THR A 257 -9.10 -0.61 12.38
CA THR A 257 -9.07 -0.78 10.91
C THR A 257 -8.35 -2.08 10.58
N THR A 258 -9.03 -3.01 9.92
CA THR A 258 -8.45 -4.27 9.46
C THR A 258 -8.16 -4.20 7.97
N VAL A 259 -6.96 -4.63 7.59
CA VAL A 259 -6.54 -4.85 6.22
C VAL A 259 -6.37 -6.35 5.97
N GLU A 260 -6.79 -6.82 4.82
CA GLU A 260 -6.75 -8.24 4.43
C GLU A 260 -6.23 -8.36 3.00
N LEU A 261 -5.43 -9.40 2.75
CA LEU A 261 -4.98 -9.76 1.42
C LEU A 261 -5.48 -11.16 1.08
N TRP A 262 -6.16 -11.26 -0.06
CA TRP A 262 -6.73 -12.49 -0.58
C TRP A 262 -6.15 -12.76 -1.97
N LEU A 263 -5.91 -14.03 -2.29
CA LEU A 263 -5.47 -14.47 -3.61
C LEU A 263 -6.49 -15.39 -4.24
N GLY A 264 -6.56 -15.35 -5.58
CA GLY A 264 -7.38 -16.26 -6.35
C GLY A 264 -6.93 -17.69 -6.12
N ASN A 265 -7.87 -18.56 -5.76
CA ASN A 265 -7.62 -19.97 -5.54
C ASN A 265 -8.54 -20.80 -6.45
N LYS A 266 -7.97 -21.32 -7.55
CA LYS A 266 -8.70 -22.21 -8.46
C LYS A 266 -8.91 -23.62 -7.91
N ASP A 267 -8.20 -24.00 -6.84
CA ASP A 267 -8.13 -25.36 -6.29
C ASP A 267 -8.55 -25.40 -4.80
N SER A 268 -9.34 -24.44 -4.32
CA SER A 268 -9.70 -24.36 -2.90
C SER A 268 -10.52 -25.58 -2.45
N ALA A 269 -10.16 -26.13 -1.29
CA ALA A 269 -10.83 -27.30 -0.72
C ALA A 269 -12.30 -27.01 -0.32
N ASP A 270 -12.65 -25.74 -0.12
CA ASP A 270 -14.00 -25.27 0.23
C ASP A 270 -14.78 -24.72 -0.98
N GLY A 271 -14.20 -24.76 -2.19
CA GLY A 271 -14.80 -24.22 -3.41
C GLY A 271 -14.82 -22.68 -3.47
N SER A 272 -14.25 -21.98 -2.50
CA SER A 272 -14.10 -20.52 -2.54
C SER A 272 -13.12 -20.11 -3.65
N PRO A 273 -13.48 -19.20 -4.56
CA PRO A 273 -12.53 -18.70 -5.55
C PRO A 273 -11.39 -17.86 -4.94
N TRP A 274 -11.41 -17.61 -3.63
CA TRP A 274 -10.45 -16.79 -2.90
C TRP A 274 -9.94 -17.48 -1.65
N THR A 275 -8.65 -17.31 -1.35
CA THR A 275 -8.04 -17.70 -0.08
C THR A 275 -7.42 -16.48 0.57
N MET A 276 -7.80 -16.23 1.83
CA MET A 276 -7.15 -15.19 2.64
C MET A 276 -5.73 -15.64 2.93
N VAL A 277 -4.77 -14.81 2.55
CA VAL A 277 -3.36 -15.06 2.81
C VAL A 277 -2.96 -14.47 4.15
N THR A 278 -3.49 -13.28 4.46
CA THR A 278 -3.13 -12.56 5.67
C THR A 278 -4.14 -11.48 6.03
N SER A 279 -4.05 -11.01 7.28
CA SER A 279 -4.76 -9.86 7.79
C SER A 279 -3.93 -9.14 8.86
N PHE A 280 -4.08 -7.83 8.96
CA PHE A 280 -3.53 -7.03 10.06
C PHE A 280 -4.58 -6.04 10.55
N THR A 281 -4.62 -5.78 11.86
CA THR A 281 -5.57 -4.83 12.46
C THR A 281 -4.83 -3.68 13.13
N ASP A 282 -5.02 -2.48 12.60
CA ASP A 282 -4.58 -1.22 13.21
C ASP A 282 -5.53 -0.83 14.35
N THR A 283 -5.00 -0.82 15.57
CA THR A 283 -5.72 -0.39 16.78
C THR A 283 -5.50 1.08 17.10
N GLY A 284 -4.65 1.77 16.34
CA GLY A 284 -4.22 3.14 16.58
C GLY A 284 -3.10 3.28 17.60
N ASN A 285 -2.52 2.16 18.07
CA ASN A 285 -1.44 2.14 19.05
C ASN A 285 -0.43 1.00 18.83
N ASN A 286 -0.53 0.28 17.72
CA ASN A 286 0.31 -0.87 17.39
C ASN A 286 1.09 -0.68 16.08
N TRP A 287 0.55 0.06 15.10
CA TRP A 287 1.13 0.18 13.77
C TRP A 287 1.55 1.61 13.47
N GLY A 288 2.86 1.81 13.27
CA GLY A 288 3.48 3.15 13.19
C GLY A 288 4.14 3.58 14.51
N VAL A 289 4.08 2.78 15.57
CA VAL A 289 4.79 3.08 16.83
C VAL A 289 6.30 3.13 16.58
N GLY A 290 6.93 4.24 16.96
CA GLY A 290 8.38 4.44 16.76
C GLY A 290 8.77 4.90 15.35
N HIS A 291 7.79 5.11 14.46
CA HIS A 291 8.02 5.72 13.15
C HIS A 291 7.97 7.24 13.22
N ASP A 292 8.45 7.89 12.17
CA ASP A 292 8.46 9.35 12.11
C ASP A 292 7.07 9.91 11.79
N SER A 293 6.82 11.11 12.31
CA SER A 293 5.56 11.81 12.10
C SER A 293 5.64 12.77 10.94
N CYS A 294 4.56 12.85 10.18
CA CYS A 294 4.44 13.80 9.07
C CYS A 294 4.43 15.26 9.51
N SER A 295 4.05 15.54 10.76
CA SER A 295 4.17 16.87 11.36
C SER A 295 4.09 16.83 12.89
N SER A 296 4.49 17.93 13.53
CA SER A 296 4.41 18.06 14.98
C SER A 296 2.98 17.84 15.49
N GLY A 297 2.83 16.98 16.51
CA GLY A 297 1.54 16.69 17.15
C GLY A 297 0.67 15.65 16.43
N VAL A 298 1.10 15.13 15.28
CA VAL A 298 0.46 13.97 14.65
C VAL A 298 1.09 12.70 15.20
N ASP A 299 0.28 11.78 15.68
CA ASP A 299 0.74 10.47 16.12
C ASP A 299 0.89 9.53 14.89
N PRO A 300 2.10 9.04 14.57
CA PRO A 300 2.34 8.08 13.50
C PRO A 300 1.52 6.78 13.68
N ALA A 301 1.25 6.41 14.93
CA ALA A 301 0.50 5.19 15.25
C ALA A 301 -1.01 5.34 15.03
N ILE A 302 -1.53 6.57 14.84
CA ILE A 302 -2.97 6.81 14.74
C ILE A 302 -3.57 6.02 13.57
N ARG A 303 -4.66 5.29 13.81
CA ARG A 303 -5.36 4.60 12.72
C ARG A 303 -5.92 5.62 11.73
N LEU A 304 -5.83 5.32 10.44
CA LEU A 304 -6.22 6.25 9.38
C LEU A 304 -7.72 6.15 9.13
N THR A 305 -8.50 6.58 10.11
CA THR A 305 -9.96 6.76 10.01
C THR A 305 -10.26 8.23 9.82
N ARG A 306 -11.28 8.57 9.02
CA ARG A 306 -11.57 9.95 8.59
C ARG A 306 -11.67 10.90 9.77
N SER A 307 -12.39 10.52 10.82
CA SER A 307 -12.57 11.35 12.01
C SER A 307 -11.26 11.67 12.74
N LEU A 308 -10.26 10.79 12.68
CA LEU A 308 -8.97 10.95 13.33
C LEU A 308 -7.95 11.69 12.48
N VAL A 309 -7.99 11.53 11.16
CA VAL A 309 -7.02 12.17 10.25
C VAL A 309 -7.47 13.54 9.77
N LEU A 310 -8.79 13.79 9.68
CA LEU A 310 -9.35 15.06 9.20
C LEU A 310 -8.88 16.30 9.99
N PRO A 311 -8.70 16.25 11.33
CA PRO A 311 -8.18 17.39 12.09
C PRO A 311 -6.81 17.85 11.61
N SER A 312 -5.89 16.91 11.31
CA SER A 312 -4.52 17.22 10.88
C SER A 312 -4.36 17.34 9.36
N CYS A 313 -5.30 16.79 8.58
CA CYS A 313 -5.33 16.87 7.12
C CYS A 313 -5.46 18.33 6.64
N ILE A 314 -4.63 18.72 5.68
CA ILE A 314 -4.49 20.08 5.14
C ILE A 314 -5.56 20.34 4.08
N SER A 315 -5.74 19.43 3.12
CA SER A 315 -6.74 19.50 2.04
C SER A 315 -8.19 19.32 2.53
N LYS A 316 -8.35 18.75 3.73
CA LYS A 316 -9.62 18.24 4.27
C LYS A 316 -10.26 17.12 3.44
N LYS A 317 -9.45 16.41 2.64
CA LYS A 317 -9.85 15.25 1.84
C LYS A 317 -8.81 14.13 1.96
N PRO A 318 -8.72 13.45 3.11
CA PRO A 318 -7.65 12.50 3.36
C PRO A 318 -7.67 11.25 2.45
N PHE A 319 -8.81 10.87 1.86
CA PHE A 319 -8.98 9.59 1.16
C PHE A 319 -9.36 9.78 -0.32
N LEU A 320 -8.68 10.69 -1.03
CA LEU A 320 -9.00 10.98 -2.44
C LEU A 320 -8.68 9.85 -3.40
N SER A 321 -7.63 9.08 -3.14
CA SER A 321 -7.13 8.11 -4.10
C SER A 321 -7.02 6.69 -3.56
N VAL A 322 -7.21 5.77 -4.50
CA VAL A 322 -6.63 4.44 -4.48
C VAL A 322 -5.60 4.43 -5.60
N TYR A 323 -4.41 3.91 -5.38
CA TYR A 323 -3.43 3.79 -6.46
C TYR A 323 -2.71 2.45 -6.45
N LEU A 324 -2.26 2.05 -7.62
CA LEU A 324 -1.36 0.92 -7.79
C LEU A 324 0.00 1.47 -8.20
N ARG A 325 1.07 0.90 -7.63
CA ARG A 325 2.44 1.20 -8.04
C ARG A 325 3.21 -0.06 -8.32
N ASN A 326 4.17 0.04 -9.22
CA ASN A 326 5.25 -0.93 -9.29
C ASN A 326 6.58 -0.22 -9.45
N GLU A 327 7.59 -0.76 -8.79
CA GLU A 327 8.96 -0.29 -8.91
C GLU A 327 9.75 -1.22 -9.82
N GLU A 328 10.67 -0.63 -10.60
CA GLU A 328 11.72 -1.35 -11.32
C GLU A 328 11.22 -2.48 -12.23
N GLY A 329 10.17 -2.24 -13.04
CA GLY A 329 9.63 -3.32 -13.86
C GLY A 329 8.52 -3.02 -14.85
N THR A 330 8.09 -4.09 -15.52
CA THR A 330 6.91 -4.15 -16.37
C THR A 330 5.88 -5.08 -15.74
N VAL A 331 4.68 -4.56 -15.53
CA VAL A 331 3.54 -5.29 -14.95
C VAL A 331 2.31 -5.10 -15.81
N ALA A 332 1.56 -6.18 -16.01
CA ALA A 332 0.22 -6.10 -16.58
C ALA A 332 -0.84 -6.15 -15.49
N TYR A 333 -1.84 -5.29 -15.65
CA TYR A 333 -2.99 -5.12 -14.78
C TYR A 333 -4.26 -5.41 -15.58
N GLU A 334 -5.09 -6.31 -15.06
CA GLU A 334 -6.33 -6.75 -15.69
C GLU A 334 -7.45 -6.77 -14.65
N LYS A 335 -8.71 -6.60 -15.09
CA LYS A 335 -9.92 -6.76 -14.26
C LYS A 335 -9.89 -5.94 -12.96
N LEU A 336 -9.37 -4.70 -13.01
CA LEU A 336 -9.28 -3.86 -11.81
C LEU A 336 -10.66 -3.31 -11.43
N SER A 337 -11.04 -3.46 -10.17
CA SER A 337 -12.23 -2.83 -9.62
C SER A 337 -11.99 -2.33 -8.19
N ILE A 338 -12.68 -1.25 -7.83
CA ILE A 338 -12.69 -0.68 -6.49
C ILE A 338 -14.15 -0.53 -6.09
N ARG A 339 -14.52 -1.10 -4.94
CA ARG A 339 -15.89 -1.02 -4.44
C ARG A 339 -15.90 -0.51 -3.01
N GLU A 340 -16.77 0.44 -2.73
CA GLU A 340 -17.12 0.81 -1.38
C GLU A 340 -18.01 -0.29 -0.77
N ILE A 341 -17.63 -0.79 0.40
CA ILE A 341 -18.27 -1.94 1.06
C ILE A 341 -18.72 -1.56 2.47
N ASP A 342 -19.55 -2.39 3.07
CA ASP A 342 -19.96 -2.21 4.46
C ASP A 342 -18.80 -2.47 5.44
N PRO A 343 -18.80 -1.84 6.63
CA PRO A 343 -17.81 -2.11 7.67
C PRO A 343 -17.90 -3.56 8.18
N LEU A 344 -16.91 -3.97 8.97
CA LEU A 344 -17.01 -5.20 9.75
C LEU A 344 -18.12 -5.08 10.80
N PRO A 345 -18.92 -6.15 11.04
CA PRO A 345 -19.97 -6.17 12.05
C PRO A 345 -19.53 -5.74 13.45
#